data_AF-A0A8T3YLM3-F1
#
_entry.id   AF-A0A8T3YLM3-F1
#
_cell.length_a   1.000
_cell.length_b   1.000
_cell.length_c   1.000
_cell.angle_alpha   90.00
_cell.angle_beta   90.00
_cell.angle_gamma   90.00
#
_symmetry.space_group_name_H-M   'P 1'
#
loop_
_entity.id
_entity.type
_entity.pdbx_description
1 polymer ?
#
loop_
_entity_poly.entity_id
_entity_poly.type
_entity_poly.pdbx_seq_one_letter_code
_entity_poly.pdbx_strand_id
1 'polypeptide(L)'
;MVRGGGHFGFIVPDRLCFNSQFLNLRKHILGGYTLKKLWFKPFFGGVISDNVIFIIQKEKPHNASIEIAEYPNNKFEKIPQEIYSSLSDGTWFIVNEQILNIFKKIKQQNLIFELTKDNKFHTSVGFIAKPNKVTETKENSKQIKVFKGENIRRFTTRDCCFFDFKKENLAGGTQDKEKLSKQNKIFLRKTGANIIATFDSNNTYAEQSVYFIYIDKFPIIMPTDINPLVNIRFNSKLLDLSDKHTSERERLEEEIARTDAEIDDLVYKLYGITEDERKIIEDSLGGK
;
A
#
# COMPACT_ATOMS: atom_id res chain seq x y z
N MET A 1 17.09 -20.44 -27.13
CA MET A 1 16.40 -21.61 -27.73
C MET A 1 16.43 -22.75 -26.72
N VAL A 2 15.30 -23.09 -26.10
CA VAL A 2 15.18 -24.20 -25.14
C VAL A 2 14.41 -25.33 -25.83
N ARG A 3 14.87 -26.58 -25.69
CA ARG A 3 14.17 -27.77 -26.22
C ARG A 3 12.92 -28.08 -25.38
N GLY A 4 11.96 -28.83 -25.93
CA GLY A 4 10.79 -29.28 -25.15
C GLY A 4 11.21 -30.02 -23.88
N GLY A 5 10.58 -29.73 -22.75
CA GLY A 5 10.97 -30.26 -21.42
C GLY A 5 12.29 -29.69 -20.86
N GLY A 6 13.02 -28.89 -21.64
CA GLY A 6 14.26 -28.25 -21.20
C GLY A 6 14.00 -27.16 -20.16
N HIS A 7 15.00 -26.92 -19.33
CA HIS A 7 14.96 -25.89 -18.29
C HIS A 7 15.65 -24.62 -18.76
N PHE A 8 15.15 -23.49 -18.28
CA PHE A 8 15.71 -22.17 -18.49
C PHE A 8 15.61 -21.38 -17.19
N GLY A 9 16.71 -20.75 -16.77
CA GLY A 9 16.71 -19.94 -15.57
C GLY A 9 17.72 -18.83 -15.67
N PHE A 10 17.40 -17.72 -15.01
CA PHE A 10 18.23 -16.52 -14.95
C PHE A 10 18.12 -15.89 -13.56
N ILE A 11 19.14 -15.11 -13.22
CA ILE A 11 19.12 -14.15 -12.13
C ILE A 11 18.74 -12.81 -12.75
N VAL A 12 17.68 -12.18 -12.25
CA VAL A 12 17.17 -10.90 -12.76
C VAL A 12 16.73 -10.01 -11.61
N PRO A 13 16.61 -8.69 -11.80
CA PRO A 13 15.96 -7.83 -10.83
C PRO A 13 14.55 -8.32 -10.50
N ASP A 14 14.19 -8.28 -9.23
CA ASP A 14 12.90 -8.72 -8.70
C ASP A 14 11.71 -7.97 -9.34
N ARG A 15 11.96 -6.80 -9.94
CA ARG A 15 11.01 -6.01 -10.73
C ARG A 15 10.28 -6.83 -11.78
N LEU A 16 10.88 -7.90 -12.32
CA LEU A 16 10.20 -8.86 -13.21
C LEU A 16 8.91 -9.39 -12.57
N CYS A 17 8.93 -9.64 -11.27
CA CYS A 17 7.85 -10.24 -10.51
C CYS A 17 6.67 -9.30 -10.31
N PHE A 18 6.89 -7.98 -10.19
CA PHE A 18 5.89 -7.03 -9.72
C PHE A 18 5.49 -5.95 -10.75
N ASN A 19 6.45 -5.39 -11.49
CA ASN A 19 6.19 -4.20 -12.30
C ASN A 19 5.20 -4.49 -13.46
N SER A 20 4.29 -3.55 -13.70
CA SER A 20 3.29 -3.63 -14.78
C SER A 20 3.89 -3.77 -16.18
N GLN A 21 5.09 -3.22 -16.42
CA GLN A 21 5.80 -3.34 -17.70
C GLN A 21 6.08 -4.80 -18.11
N PHE A 22 6.14 -5.73 -17.15
CA PHE A 22 6.39 -7.15 -17.39
C PHE A 22 5.13 -8.01 -17.32
N LEU A 23 3.93 -7.40 -17.22
CA LEU A 23 2.64 -8.11 -17.15
C LEU A 23 2.49 -9.16 -18.25
N ASN A 24 2.71 -8.76 -19.50
CA ASN A 24 2.55 -9.64 -20.65
C ASN A 24 3.56 -10.80 -20.63
N LEU A 25 4.79 -10.53 -20.18
CA LEU A 25 5.83 -11.55 -20.03
C LEU A 25 5.46 -12.56 -18.93
N ARG A 26 5.00 -12.10 -17.76
CA ARG A 26 4.55 -12.98 -16.68
C ARG A 26 3.38 -13.85 -17.11
N LYS A 27 2.37 -13.26 -17.79
CA LYS A 27 1.22 -14.02 -18.33
C LYS A 27 1.66 -15.04 -19.39
N HIS A 28 2.59 -14.69 -20.26
CA HIS A 28 3.14 -15.60 -21.25
C HIS A 28 3.86 -16.79 -20.58
N ILE A 29 4.67 -16.53 -19.55
CA ILE A 29 5.36 -17.56 -18.78
C ILE A 29 4.33 -18.46 -18.07
N LEU A 30 3.41 -17.88 -17.31
CA LEU A 30 2.43 -18.62 -16.51
C LEU A 30 1.46 -19.46 -17.34
N GLY A 31 1.14 -19.05 -18.57
CA GLY A 31 0.25 -19.79 -19.47
C GLY A 31 0.95 -20.80 -20.39
N GLY A 32 2.21 -20.55 -20.75
CA GLY A 32 2.95 -21.35 -21.73
C GLY A 32 3.97 -22.32 -21.13
N TYR A 33 4.39 -22.09 -19.88
CA TYR A 33 5.56 -22.73 -19.28
C TYR A 33 5.28 -23.11 -17.83
N THR A 34 5.98 -24.14 -17.36
CA THR A 34 5.92 -24.57 -15.97
C THR A 34 6.99 -23.84 -15.19
N LEU A 35 6.60 -22.97 -14.27
CA LEU A 35 7.50 -22.28 -13.36
C LEU A 35 7.90 -23.26 -12.26
N LYS A 36 9.19 -23.59 -12.18
CA LYS A 36 9.72 -24.62 -11.28
C LYS A 36 10.22 -24.05 -9.97
N LYS A 37 10.92 -22.91 -10.03
CA LYS A 37 11.58 -22.32 -8.86
C LYS A 37 11.56 -20.80 -8.91
N LEU A 38 11.34 -20.19 -7.75
CA LEU A 38 11.59 -18.79 -7.48
C LEU A 38 12.41 -18.69 -6.18
N TRP A 39 13.57 -18.04 -6.23
CA TRP A 39 14.38 -17.75 -5.06
C TRP A 39 14.63 -16.25 -4.98
N PHE A 40 13.97 -15.59 -4.03
CA PHE A 40 13.97 -14.14 -3.93
C PHE A 40 15.14 -13.62 -3.09
N LYS A 41 15.51 -12.37 -3.38
CA LYS A 41 16.55 -11.58 -2.69
C LYS A 41 17.91 -12.28 -2.54
N PRO A 42 18.42 -13.03 -3.55
CA PRO A 42 19.79 -13.53 -3.50
C PRO A 42 20.76 -12.33 -3.40
N PHE A 43 21.71 -12.44 -2.49
CA PHE A 43 22.68 -11.38 -2.23
C PHE A 43 23.83 -11.41 -3.26
N PHE A 44 24.10 -10.25 -3.87
CA PHE A 44 25.25 -10.04 -4.76
C PHE A 44 25.98 -8.77 -4.36
N GLY A 45 27.26 -8.89 -4.00
CA GLY A 45 28.09 -7.74 -3.64
C GLY A 45 28.14 -6.68 -4.75
N GLY A 46 27.88 -5.42 -4.41
CA GLY A 46 27.87 -4.31 -5.36
C GLY A 46 26.57 -4.12 -6.15
N VAL A 47 25.54 -4.94 -5.92
CA VAL A 47 24.21 -4.79 -6.54
C VAL A 47 23.27 -4.11 -5.57
N ILE A 48 22.67 -2.98 -5.99
CA ILE A 48 21.77 -2.17 -5.15
C ILE A 48 20.32 -2.68 -5.18
N SER A 49 19.91 -3.36 -6.26
CA SER A 49 18.55 -3.86 -6.44
C SER A 49 18.36 -5.27 -5.89
N ASP A 50 17.17 -5.53 -5.34
CA ASP A 50 16.72 -6.89 -5.07
C ASP A 50 16.62 -7.71 -6.37
N ASN A 51 16.92 -9.01 -6.26
CA ASN A 51 16.96 -9.92 -7.38
C ASN A 51 16.03 -11.12 -7.14
N VAL A 52 15.80 -11.89 -8.18
CA VAL A 52 15.13 -13.18 -8.13
C VAL A 52 15.85 -14.16 -9.05
N ILE A 53 16.02 -15.39 -8.59
CA ILE A 53 16.40 -16.52 -9.44
C ILE A 53 15.13 -17.25 -9.82
N PHE A 54 14.84 -17.35 -11.11
CA PHE A 54 13.71 -18.16 -11.58
C PHE A 54 14.20 -19.33 -12.43
N ILE A 55 13.44 -20.43 -12.40
CA ILE A 55 13.63 -21.57 -13.31
C ILE A 55 12.26 -21.90 -13.92
N ILE A 56 12.17 -21.90 -15.25
CA ILE A 56 11.03 -22.40 -16.01
C ILE A 56 11.41 -23.67 -16.76
N GLN A 57 10.44 -24.54 -16.96
CA GLN A 57 10.52 -25.72 -17.82
C GLN A 57 9.64 -25.47 -19.05
N LYS A 58 10.18 -25.77 -20.24
CA LYS A 58 9.47 -25.60 -21.52
C LYS A 58 8.43 -26.70 -21.72
N GLU A 59 7.36 -26.59 -20.94
CA GLU A 59 6.23 -27.49 -20.90
C GLU A 59 5.03 -26.73 -20.32
N LYS A 60 3.84 -26.95 -20.89
CA LYS A 60 2.63 -26.30 -20.37
C LYS A 60 2.35 -26.77 -18.94
N PRO A 61 1.95 -25.87 -18.03
CA PRO A 61 1.66 -26.24 -16.65
C PRO A 61 0.41 -27.13 -16.59
N HIS A 62 0.52 -28.27 -15.91
CA HIS A 62 -0.60 -29.12 -15.53
C HIS A 62 -0.48 -29.48 -14.05
N ASN A 63 -1.37 -28.96 -13.20
CA ASN A 63 -1.31 -29.08 -11.74
C ASN A 63 0.10 -28.80 -11.16
N ALA A 64 0.80 -27.82 -11.75
CA ALA A 64 2.18 -27.54 -11.42
C ALA A 64 2.33 -26.81 -10.09
N SER A 65 3.34 -27.20 -9.30
CA SER A 65 3.78 -26.49 -8.11
C SER A 65 5.12 -25.79 -8.35
N ILE A 66 5.26 -24.59 -7.82
CA ILE A 66 6.49 -23.78 -7.83
C ILE A 66 7.17 -23.92 -6.47
N GLU A 67 8.48 -24.18 -6.47
CA GLU A 67 9.31 -24.11 -5.26
C GLU A 67 9.73 -22.66 -4.98
N ILE A 68 9.39 -22.13 -3.79
CA ILE A 68 9.61 -20.72 -3.45
C ILE A 68 10.33 -20.57 -2.11
N ALA A 69 11.37 -19.73 -2.08
CA ALA A 69 12.08 -19.36 -0.85
C ALA A 69 12.63 -17.93 -0.94
N GLU A 70 13.00 -17.36 0.21
CA GLU A 70 13.81 -16.13 0.31
C GLU A 70 15.24 -16.49 0.72
N TYR A 71 16.25 -15.94 0.06
CA TYR A 71 17.65 -16.13 0.45
C TYR A 71 17.92 -15.51 1.85
N PRO A 72 18.77 -16.12 2.71
CA PRO A 72 19.60 -17.31 2.48
C PRO A 72 18.89 -18.63 2.78
N ASN A 73 17.58 -18.62 3.02
CA ASN A 73 16.83 -19.82 3.32
C ASN A 73 16.79 -20.76 2.09
N ASN A 74 17.09 -22.03 2.34
CA ASN A 74 17.06 -23.12 1.35
C ASN A 74 15.88 -24.07 1.55
N LYS A 75 15.00 -23.79 2.51
CA LYS A 75 13.73 -24.50 2.69
C LYS A 75 12.70 -23.86 1.76
N PHE A 76 12.42 -24.54 0.64
CA PHE A 76 11.43 -24.10 -0.33
C PHE A 76 10.03 -24.57 0.07
N GLU A 77 9.09 -23.63 0.08
CA GLU A 77 7.66 -23.93 0.15
C GLU A 77 7.15 -24.22 -1.27
N LYS A 78 6.12 -25.08 -1.38
CA LYS A 78 5.51 -25.41 -2.67
C LYS A 78 4.20 -24.67 -2.82
N ILE A 79 4.08 -23.88 -3.88
CA ILE A 79 2.88 -23.10 -4.17
C ILE A 79 2.31 -23.52 -5.53
N PRO A 80 1.00 -23.84 -5.65
CA PRO A 80 0.39 -24.11 -6.94
C PRO A 80 0.54 -22.93 -7.91
N GLN A 81 1.02 -23.18 -9.13
CA GLN A 81 1.22 -22.14 -10.15
C GLN A 81 -0.08 -21.42 -10.53
N GLU A 82 -1.21 -22.14 -10.45
CA GLU A 82 -2.54 -21.58 -10.71
C GLU A 82 -2.85 -20.37 -9.84
N ILE A 83 -2.29 -20.29 -8.63
CA ILE A 83 -2.47 -19.14 -7.74
C ILE A 83 -1.98 -17.86 -8.43
N TYR A 84 -0.80 -17.88 -9.04
CA TYR A 84 -0.28 -16.73 -9.78
C TYR A 84 -1.02 -16.51 -11.10
N SER A 85 -1.44 -17.57 -11.80
CA SER A 85 -2.24 -17.46 -13.02
C SER A 85 -3.62 -16.83 -12.79
N SER A 86 -4.17 -16.98 -11.58
CA SER A 86 -5.46 -16.38 -11.18
C SER A 86 -5.40 -14.89 -10.86
N LEU A 87 -4.19 -14.33 -10.69
CA LEU A 87 -4.00 -12.91 -10.42
C LEU A 87 -4.11 -12.11 -11.72
N SER A 88 -4.85 -11.00 -11.67
CA SER A 88 -5.07 -10.13 -12.84
C SER A 88 -3.76 -9.57 -13.42
N ASP A 89 -2.75 -9.37 -12.57
CA ASP A 89 -1.43 -8.84 -12.89
C ASP A 89 -0.32 -9.93 -13.01
N GLY A 90 -0.67 -11.18 -12.74
CA GLY A 90 0.24 -12.34 -12.77
C GLY A 90 1.47 -12.19 -11.87
N THR A 91 1.40 -11.38 -10.81
CA THR A 91 2.55 -11.02 -9.97
C THR A 91 3.10 -12.23 -9.21
N TRP A 92 4.42 -12.35 -9.12
CA TRP A 92 5.09 -13.44 -8.38
C TRP A 92 5.57 -12.92 -7.04
N PHE A 93 5.20 -13.58 -5.95
CA PHE A 93 5.60 -13.15 -4.61
C PHE A 93 5.70 -14.34 -3.68
N ILE A 94 6.52 -14.21 -2.64
CA ILE A 94 6.55 -15.17 -1.55
C ILE A 94 5.30 -14.96 -0.72
N VAL A 95 4.57 -16.04 -0.48
CA VAL A 95 3.40 -16.02 0.38
C VAL A 95 3.16 -17.41 0.93
N ASN A 96 2.90 -17.51 2.22
CA ASN A 96 2.54 -18.79 2.81
C ASN A 96 1.14 -19.23 2.33
N GLU A 97 0.91 -20.53 2.16
CA GLU A 97 -0.38 -21.09 1.75
C GLU A 97 -1.54 -20.63 2.65
N GLN A 98 -1.31 -20.49 3.96
CA GLN A 98 -2.30 -20.02 4.92
C GLN A 98 -2.71 -18.57 4.61
N ILE A 99 -1.74 -17.68 4.35
CA ILE A 99 -2.00 -16.29 3.95
C ILE A 99 -2.75 -16.25 2.61
N LEU A 100 -2.42 -17.12 1.66
CA LEU A 100 -3.15 -17.23 0.39
C LEU A 100 -4.62 -17.63 0.60
N ASN A 101 -4.88 -18.57 1.50
CA ASN A 101 -6.24 -19.01 1.83
C ASN A 101 -7.03 -17.87 2.49
N ILE A 102 -6.40 -17.10 3.37
CA ILE A 102 -6.97 -15.87 3.95
C ILE A 102 -7.30 -14.85 2.84
N PHE A 103 -6.37 -14.60 1.89
CA PHE A 103 -6.63 -13.70 0.77
C PHE A 103 -7.80 -14.16 -0.10
N LYS A 104 -7.91 -15.47 -0.39
CA LYS A 104 -9.03 -16.03 -1.14
C LYS A 104 -10.36 -15.82 -0.40
N LYS A 105 -10.37 -16.08 0.91
CA LYS A 105 -11.54 -15.85 1.79
C LYS A 105 -11.98 -14.39 1.76
N ILE A 106 -11.05 -13.45 1.91
CA ILE A 106 -11.34 -12.00 1.82
C ILE A 106 -11.92 -11.66 0.44
N LYS A 107 -11.28 -12.11 -0.66
CA LYS A 107 -11.72 -11.82 -2.03
C LYS A 107 -13.09 -12.39 -2.40
N GLN A 108 -13.55 -13.44 -1.72
CA GLN A 108 -14.87 -14.04 -1.94
C GLN A 108 -16.00 -13.21 -1.29
N GLN A 109 -15.69 -12.21 -0.47
CA GLN A 109 -16.70 -11.36 0.14
C GLN A 109 -17.25 -10.32 -0.83
N ASN A 110 -18.57 -10.13 -0.80
CA ASN A 110 -19.29 -9.18 -1.68
C ASN A 110 -18.90 -7.71 -1.50
N LEU A 111 -18.27 -7.36 -0.37
CA LEU A 111 -17.87 -5.98 -0.04
C LEU A 111 -16.50 -5.59 -0.62
N ILE A 112 -15.76 -6.55 -1.20
CA ILE A 112 -14.43 -6.28 -1.76
C ILE A 112 -14.55 -5.84 -3.22
N PHE A 113 -13.88 -4.74 -3.55
CA PHE A 113 -13.69 -4.27 -4.91
C PHE A 113 -12.26 -3.76 -5.11
N GLU A 114 -11.78 -3.84 -6.34
CA GLU A 114 -10.51 -3.22 -6.73
C GLU A 114 -10.69 -1.70 -6.82
N LEU A 115 -9.86 -0.94 -6.12
CA LEU A 115 -9.94 0.54 -6.10
C LEU A 115 -9.92 1.15 -7.51
N THR A 116 -9.12 0.58 -8.41
CA THR A 116 -8.95 1.09 -9.78
C THR A 116 -10.01 0.58 -10.77
N LYS A 117 -10.92 -0.31 -10.34
CA LYS A 117 -11.91 -0.90 -11.23
C LYS A 117 -13.09 0.05 -11.43
N ASP A 118 -13.63 0.05 -12.65
CA ASP A 118 -14.77 0.86 -13.10
C ASP A 118 -14.56 2.38 -13.00
N ASN A 119 -13.32 2.88 -12.85
CA ASN A 119 -13.00 4.30 -12.66
C ASN A 119 -13.80 4.96 -11.52
N LYS A 120 -14.23 4.19 -10.51
CA LYS A 120 -14.98 4.70 -9.35
C LYS A 120 -14.10 5.57 -8.45
N PHE A 121 -12.83 5.19 -8.31
CA PHE A 121 -11.85 5.91 -7.54
C PHE A 121 -10.72 6.39 -8.43
N HIS A 122 -10.34 7.64 -8.23
CA HIS A 122 -9.23 8.26 -8.93
C HIS A 122 -8.04 8.37 -7.98
N THR A 123 -6.88 7.90 -8.43
CA THR A 123 -5.64 8.00 -7.67
C THR A 123 -4.72 9.04 -8.27
N SER A 124 -3.99 9.79 -7.45
CA SER A 124 -2.98 10.73 -7.91
C SER A 124 -1.83 10.89 -6.94
N VAL A 125 -0.73 11.43 -7.45
CA VAL A 125 0.41 11.90 -6.65
C VAL A 125 0.22 13.36 -6.27
N GLY A 126 0.83 13.79 -5.17
CA GLY A 126 0.95 15.20 -4.83
C GLY A 126 1.89 16.00 -5.75
N PHE A 127 1.91 17.32 -5.52
CA PHE A 127 2.82 18.24 -6.22
C PHE A 127 4.25 18.12 -5.65
N ILE A 128 5.25 18.46 -6.46
CA ILE A 128 6.65 18.57 -6.00
C ILE A 128 6.99 20.04 -5.82
N ALA A 129 7.30 20.43 -4.59
CA ALA A 129 7.76 21.77 -4.25
C ALA A 129 9.26 21.94 -4.51
N LYS A 130 9.70 23.16 -4.84
CA LYS A 130 11.11 23.53 -4.72
C LYS A 130 11.55 23.52 -3.24
N PRO A 131 12.86 23.37 -2.97
CA PRO A 131 13.40 23.41 -1.61
C PRO A 131 12.91 24.64 -0.83
N ASN A 132 12.60 24.45 0.45
CA ASN A 132 12.19 25.50 1.40
C ASN A 132 10.92 26.29 0.99
N LYS A 133 10.05 25.73 0.13
CA LYS A 133 8.76 26.36 -0.23
C LYS A 133 7.55 25.82 0.54
N VAL A 134 7.69 24.66 1.17
CA VAL A 134 6.67 24.11 2.08
C VAL A 134 7.07 24.49 3.49
N THR A 135 6.16 25.16 4.19
CA THR A 135 6.41 25.83 5.48
C THR A 135 5.53 25.22 6.57
N GLU A 136 6.02 25.15 7.80
CA GLU A 136 5.26 24.57 8.93
C GLU A 136 4.20 25.53 9.46
N THR A 137 4.52 26.83 9.46
CA THR A 137 3.59 27.91 9.83
C THR A 137 3.09 28.65 8.61
N LYS A 138 1.85 29.16 8.68
CA LYS A 138 1.29 29.97 7.61
C LYS A 138 1.94 31.36 7.60
N GLU A 139 2.72 31.64 6.57
CA GLU A 139 3.44 32.91 6.37
C GLU A 139 2.58 33.98 5.69
N ASN A 140 1.58 33.60 4.89
CA ASN A 140 0.68 34.56 4.24
C ASN A 140 -0.69 33.96 3.87
N SER A 141 -1.64 34.83 3.51
CA SER A 141 -3.02 34.47 3.20
C SER A 141 -3.19 33.63 1.93
N LYS A 142 -2.22 33.67 1.00
CA LYS A 142 -2.27 32.93 -0.27
C LYS A 142 -1.85 31.47 -0.12
N GLN A 143 -1.21 31.12 0.99
CA GLN A 143 -0.81 29.75 1.24
C GLN A 143 -2.01 28.86 1.56
N ILE A 144 -1.99 27.67 0.95
CA ILE A 144 -2.96 26.61 1.14
C ILE A 144 -2.42 25.55 2.11
N LYS A 145 -3.32 24.83 2.78
CA LYS A 145 -2.98 23.71 3.65
C LYS A 145 -2.49 22.52 2.83
N VAL A 146 -1.44 21.87 3.30
CA VAL A 146 -0.76 20.75 2.63
C VAL A 146 -0.45 19.65 3.62
N PHE A 147 -0.56 18.39 3.19
CA PHE A 147 0.01 17.25 3.90
C PHE A 147 1.25 16.71 3.19
N LYS A 148 2.30 16.50 3.98
CA LYS A 148 3.43 15.63 3.69
C LYS A 148 3.18 14.24 4.30
N GLY A 149 3.98 13.26 3.90
CA GLY A 149 3.91 11.90 4.41
C GLY A 149 4.09 11.81 5.93
N GLU A 150 4.87 12.73 6.51
CA GLU A 150 5.04 12.85 7.97
C GLU A 150 3.79 13.32 8.71
N ASN A 151 2.85 13.98 8.03
CA ASN A 151 1.57 14.38 8.61
C ASN A 151 0.54 13.25 8.61
N ILE A 152 0.73 12.21 7.79
CA ILE A 152 -0.25 11.13 7.66
C ILE A 152 0.01 10.06 8.74
N ARG A 153 -1.05 9.72 9.49
CA ARG A 153 -1.08 8.62 10.47
C ARG A 153 -2.21 7.65 10.11
N ARG A 154 -2.28 6.51 10.80
CA ARG A 154 -3.38 5.56 10.59
C ARG A 154 -4.68 6.22 11.03
N PHE A 155 -5.65 6.28 10.14
CA PHE A 155 -6.98 6.84 10.37
C PHE A 155 -7.01 8.32 10.82
N THR A 156 -5.86 9.02 10.75
CA THR A 156 -5.76 10.42 11.20
C THR A 156 -4.59 11.19 10.60
N THR A 157 -4.51 12.48 10.92
CA THR A 157 -3.44 13.40 10.54
C THR A 157 -2.82 14.08 11.75
N ARG A 158 -1.53 14.41 11.66
CA ARG A 158 -0.79 15.21 12.65
C ARG A 158 -0.23 16.46 11.98
N ASP A 159 -0.56 17.61 12.53
CA ASP A 159 -0.14 18.92 12.02
C ASP A 159 -0.49 19.10 10.53
N CYS A 160 -0.04 20.21 9.96
CA CYS A 160 -0.08 20.42 8.53
C CYS A 160 1.03 21.38 8.12
N CYS A 161 1.28 21.45 6.82
CA CYS A 161 2.14 22.45 6.24
C CYS A 161 1.34 23.45 5.40
N PHE A 162 2.02 24.49 4.96
CA PHE A 162 1.49 25.55 4.13
C PHE A 162 2.36 25.75 2.88
N PHE A 163 1.73 25.99 1.74
CA PHE A 163 2.41 26.19 0.46
C PHE A 163 1.72 27.25 -0.38
N ASP A 164 2.48 28.12 -1.04
CA ASP A 164 1.96 29.09 -2.00
C ASP A 164 1.98 28.46 -3.41
N PHE A 165 0.81 28.03 -3.90
CA PHE A 165 0.68 27.24 -5.12
C PHE A 165 0.74 28.09 -6.39
N LYS A 166 1.98 28.43 -6.78
CA LYS A 166 2.34 29.15 -7.99
C LYS A 166 3.46 28.45 -8.76
N LYS A 167 3.52 28.66 -10.08
CA LYS A 167 4.43 27.94 -10.99
C LYS A 167 5.89 28.09 -10.60
N GLU A 168 6.27 29.24 -10.04
CA GLU A 168 7.65 29.54 -9.65
C GLU A 168 8.11 28.72 -8.44
N ASN A 169 7.19 28.24 -7.61
CA ASN A 169 7.47 27.42 -6.42
C ASN A 169 7.44 25.91 -6.69
N LEU A 170 6.98 25.48 -7.87
CA LEU A 170 6.83 24.08 -8.24
C LEU A 170 8.09 23.54 -8.94
N ALA A 171 8.41 22.28 -8.67
CA ALA A 171 9.49 21.53 -9.32
C ALA A 171 8.98 20.35 -10.17
N GLY A 172 7.72 19.92 -10.00
CA GLY A 172 7.14 18.80 -10.72
C GLY A 172 5.88 18.23 -10.05
N GLY A 173 5.60 16.95 -10.29
CA GLY A 173 4.40 16.27 -9.77
C GLY A 173 3.11 16.75 -10.41
N THR A 174 1.97 16.54 -9.73
CA THR A 174 0.70 17.07 -10.22
C THR A 174 0.63 18.58 -10.04
N GLN A 175 0.36 19.32 -11.12
CA GLN A 175 0.14 20.78 -11.07
C GLN A 175 -1.34 21.15 -11.30
N ASP A 176 -2.19 20.13 -11.43
CA ASP A 176 -3.62 20.25 -11.62
C ASP A 176 -4.29 20.67 -10.31
N LYS A 177 -4.66 21.96 -10.26
CA LYS A 177 -5.33 22.56 -9.10
C LYS A 177 -6.73 21.98 -8.89
N GLU A 178 -7.44 21.60 -9.95
CA GLU A 178 -8.79 21.05 -9.82
C GLU A 178 -8.72 19.70 -9.12
N LYS A 179 -7.77 18.85 -9.52
CA LYS A 179 -7.53 17.55 -8.89
C LYS A 179 -7.07 17.68 -7.43
N LEU A 180 -6.12 18.57 -7.16
CA LEU A 180 -5.57 18.74 -5.82
C LEU A 180 -6.57 19.35 -4.83
N SER A 181 -7.50 20.19 -5.29
CA SER A 181 -8.49 20.86 -4.45
C SER A 181 -9.74 20.05 -4.17
N LYS A 182 -9.92 18.86 -4.78
CA LYS A 182 -11.06 17.97 -4.47
C LYS A 182 -11.16 17.72 -2.97
N GLN A 183 -12.38 17.70 -2.46
CA GLN A 183 -12.68 17.34 -1.07
C GLN A 183 -12.85 15.83 -0.94
N ASN A 184 -12.97 15.34 0.30
CA ASN A 184 -13.23 13.93 0.62
C ASN A 184 -12.16 12.99 0.02
N LYS A 185 -10.92 13.22 0.42
CA LYS A 185 -9.76 12.46 -0.05
C LYS A 185 -9.30 11.45 0.97
N ILE A 186 -8.86 10.29 0.51
CA ILE A 186 -8.04 9.38 1.30
C ILE A 186 -6.58 9.67 0.96
N PHE A 187 -5.78 10.09 1.92
CA PHE A 187 -4.35 10.29 1.78
C PHE A 187 -3.60 9.04 2.20
N LEU A 188 -2.59 8.63 1.42
CA LEU A 188 -1.73 7.49 1.70
C LEU A 188 -0.28 7.95 1.71
N ARG A 189 0.46 7.58 2.75
CA ARG A 189 1.91 7.83 2.82
C ARG A 189 2.63 6.97 1.76
N LYS A 190 3.56 7.57 1.01
CA LYS A 190 4.33 6.84 -0.02
C LYS A 190 5.44 5.96 0.52
N THR A 191 5.91 6.24 1.72
CA THR A 191 7.09 5.62 2.33
C THR A 191 6.71 4.83 3.58
N GLY A 192 7.41 3.73 3.82
CA GLY A 192 7.13 2.78 4.89
C GLY A 192 6.68 1.42 4.36
N ALA A 193 6.83 0.38 5.18
CA ALA A 193 6.39 -0.98 4.84
C ALA A 193 4.88 -1.16 4.97
N ASN A 194 4.24 -0.39 5.85
CA ASN A 194 2.82 -0.46 6.14
C ASN A 194 2.02 0.57 5.35
N ILE A 195 0.80 0.20 4.96
CA ILE A 195 -0.16 1.16 4.41
C ILE A 195 -0.62 2.08 5.54
N ILE A 196 -0.21 3.35 5.49
CA ILE A 196 -0.64 4.38 6.43
C ILE A 196 -1.51 5.36 5.66
N ALA A 197 -2.79 5.41 6.03
CA ALA A 197 -3.79 6.18 5.33
C ALA A 197 -4.78 6.86 6.27
N THR A 198 -5.33 7.99 5.83
CA THR A 198 -6.35 8.76 6.54
C THR A 198 -7.34 9.39 5.57
N PHE A 199 -8.56 9.62 6.04
CA PHE A 199 -9.56 10.40 5.33
C PHE A 199 -9.47 11.88 5.75
N ASP A 200 -9.64 12.79 4.79
CA ASP A 200 -9.80 14.23 5.01
C ASP A 200 -10.94 14.74 4.14
N SER A 201 -11.95 15.33 4.78
CA SER A 201 -13.07 15.97 4.08
C SER A 201 -12.73 17.38 3.57
N ASN A 202 -11.60 17.95 4.00
CA ASN A 202 -11.21 19.30 3.62
C ASN A 202 -10.57 19.35 2.23
N ASN A 203 -10.28 20.56 1.76
CA ASN A 203 -9.60 20.83 0.50
C ASN A 203 -8.06 20.82 0.63
N THR A 204 -7.48 20.02 1.54
CA THR A 204 -6.03 19.97 1.81
C THR A 204 -5.26 19.42 0.62
N TYR A 205 -4.10 19.97 0.26
CA TYR A 205 -3.33 19.48 -0.91
C TYR A 205 -2.33 18.38 -0.50
N ALA A 206 -2.05 17.45 -1.41
CA ALA A 206 -0.99 16.44 -1.22
C ALA A 206 0.36 16.95 -1.74
N GLU A 207 1.41 16.73 -0.97
CA GLU A 207 2.81 16.92 -1.38
C GLU A 207 3.41 15.62 -1.98
N GLN A 208 4.61 15.69 -2.56
CA GLN A 208 5.29 14.59 -3.25
C GLN A 208 5.39 13.27 -2.45
N SER A 209 5.38 13.34 -1.12
CA SER A 209 5.47 12.21 -0.20
C SER A 209 4.11 11.55 0.12
N VAL A 210 3.03 12.01 -0.54
CA VAL A 210 1.66 11.54 -0.33
C VAL A 210 0.99 11.15 -1.66
N TYR A 211 0.35 9.98 -1.70
CA TYR A 211 -0.67 9.65 -2.69
C TYR A 211 -2.04 10.07 -2.17
N PHE A 212 -2.99 10.37 -3.05
CA PHE A 212 -4.37 10.59 -2.65
C PHE A 212 -5.35 9.90 -3.59
N ILE A 213 -6.45 9.46 -3.01
CA ILE A 213 -7.60 8.87 -3.68
C ILE A 213 -8.76 9.84 -3.52
N TYR A 214 -9.48 10.10 -4.61
CA TYR A 214 -10.66 10.95 -4.63
C TYR A 214 -11.74 10.35 -5.54
N ILE A 215 -12.97 10.83 -5.39
CA ILE A 215 -14.12 10.42 -6.20
C ILE A 215 -14.86 11.65 -6.71
N ASP A 216 -15.44 11.56 -7.91
CA ASP A 216 -16.11 12.71 -8.53
C ASP A 216 -17.42 13.08 -7.85
N LYS A 217 -18.13 12.07 -7.34
CA LYS A 217 -19.34 12.23 -6.52
C LYS A 217 -19.22 11.30 -5.34
N PHE A 218 -19.36 11.82 -4.13
CA PHE A 218 -19.30 11.03 -2.91
C PHE A 218 -20.65 10.31 -2.71
N PRO A 219 -20.73 8.97 -2.88
CA PRO A 219 -22.01 8.25 -2.80
C PRO A 219 -22.34 7.79 -1.39
N ILE A 220 -21.50 8.08 -0.40
CA ILE A 220 -21.63 7.53 0.95
C ILE A 220 -22.30 8.60 1.83
N ILE A 221 -23.51 8.30 2.30
CA ILE A 221 -24.07 8.94 3.49
C ILE A 221 -23.14 8.53 4.63
N MET A 222 -22.37 9.48 5.16
CA MET A 222 -21.49 9.21 6.31
C MET A 222 -22.37 8.65 7.43
N PRO A 223 -22.16 7.41 7.88
CA PRO A 223 -22.95 6.85 8.96
C PRO A 223 -22.73 7.72 10.18
N THR A 224 -23.81 8.21 10.79
CA THR A 224 -23.75 9.03 12.00
C THR A 224 -23.14 8.28 13.18
N ASP A 225 -23.07 6.95 13.09
CA ASP A 225 -22.81 6.05 14.21
C ASP A 225 -21.46 5.32 14.13
N ILE A 226 -20.65 5.53 13.08
CA ILE A 226 -19.31 4.91 13.03
C ILE A 226 -18.32 5.84 13.76
N ASN A 227 -17.56 5.26 14.69
CA ASN A 227 -16.57 5.91 15.57
C ASN A 227 -15.30 6.53 14.92
N PRO A 228 -15.03 6.58 13.59
CA PRO A 228 -13.90 7.35 13.03
C PRO A 228 -13.95 8.84 13.38
N LEU A 229 -15.14 9.38 13.65
CA LEU A 229 -15.29 10.76 14.12
C LEU A 229 -14.63 11.00 15.48
N VAL A 230 -14.51 9.96 16.31
CA VAL A 230 -13.82 10.04 17.60
C VAL A 230 -12.31 10.22 17.41
N ASN A 231 -11.69 9.46 16.49
CA ASN A 231 -10.29 9.66 16.12
C ASN A 231 -10.06 11.07 15.53
N ILE A 232 -10.94 11.55 14.64
CA ILE A 232 -10.86 12.91 14.10
C ILE A 232 -10.94 13.97 15.22
N ARG A 233 -11.81 13.76 16.23
CA ARG A 233 -12.02 14.67 17.35
C ARG A 233 -10.88 14.65 18.39
N PHE A 234 -10.25 13.51 18.64
CA PHE A 234 -9.07 13.46 19.52
C PHE A 234 -7.87 14.15 18.87
N ASN A 235 -7.74 14.05 17.55
CA ASN A 235 -6.63 14.68 16.83
C ASN A 235 -6.79 16.19 16.70
N SER A 236 -8.00 16.72 16.58
CA SER A 236 -8.21 18.17 16.67
C SER A 236 -7.72 18.73 18.01
N LYS A 237 -7.91 17.98 19.11
CA LYS A 237 -7.37 18.37 20.43
C LYS A 237 -5.85 18.25 20.52
N LEU A 238 -5.25 17.22 19.92
CA LEU A 238 -3.79 17.07 19.87
C LEU A 238 -3.10 18.21 19.10
N LEU A 239 -3.74 18.69 18.02
CA LEU A 239 -3.29 19.86 17.26
C LEU A 239 -3.28 21.14 18.11
N ASP A 240 -4.25 21.29 19.01
CA ASP A 240 -4.33 22.45 19.91
C ASP A 240 -3.27 22.40 21.03
N LEU A 241 -2.78 21.20 21.38
CA LEU A 241 -1.82 20.95 22.48
C LEU A 241 -0.33 21.14 22.08
N SER A 242 -0.04 22.04 21.14
CA SER A 242 1.30 22.31 20.56
C SER A 242 2.52 22.03 21.46
N ASP A 243 3.54 21.35 20.89
CA ASP A 243 4.93 21.05 21.35
C ASP A 243 5.24 20.70 22.82
N LYS A 244 4.27 20.71 23.72
CA LYS A 244 4.46 20.32 25.10
C LYS A 244 4.21 18.81 25.21
N HIS A 245 5.22 18.06 25.68
CA HIS A 245 5.00 16.74 26.24
C HIS A 245 4.26 16.92 27.57
N THR A 246 2.93 16.99 27.48
CA THR A 246 2.05 17.02 28.65
C THR A 246 1.49 15.62 28.89
N SER A 247 1.15 15.31 30.14
CA SER A 247 0.41 14.09 30.49
C SER A 247 -0.91 13.95 29.73
N GLU A 248 -1.50 15.06 29.27
CA GLU A 248 -2.71 15.06 28.46
C GLU A 248 -2.45 14.56 27.02
N ARG A 249 -1.30 14.92 26.44
CA ARG A 249 -0.89 14.44 25.11
C ARG A 249 -0.63 12.94 25.11
N GLU A 250 0.08 12.43 26.12
CA GLU A 250 0.33 11.00 26.29
C GLU A 250 -0.97 10.21 26.41
N ARG A 251 -1.90 10.70 27.23
CA ARG A 251 -3.24 10.10 27.37
C ARG A 251 -4.01 10.06 26.04
N LEU A 252 -3.92 11.10 25.22
CA LEU A 252 -4.57 11.14 23.91
C LEU A 252 -3.91 10.20 22.90
N GLU A 253 -2.58 10.08 22.93
CA GLU A 253 -1.85 9.13 22.08
C GLU A 253 -2.20 7.67 22.45
N GLU A 254 -2.32 7.35 23.74
CA GLU A 254 -2.82 6.04 24.22
C GLU A 254 -4.25 5.76 23.77
N GLU A 255 -5.12 6.76 23.85
CA GLU A 255 -6.52 6.64 23.43
C GLU A 255 -6.67 6.41 21.92
N ILE A 256 -5.83 7.06 21.10
CA ILE A 256 -5.74 6.78 19.66
C ILE A 256 -5.26 5.35 19.43
N ALA A 257 -4.20 4.91 20.12
CA ALA A 257 -3.68 3.56 19.96
C ALA A 257 -4.73 2.49 20.31
N ARG A 258 -5.52 2.72 21.37
CA ARG A 258 -6.65 1.87 21.74
C ARG A 258 -7.72 1.83 20.65
N THR A 259 -8.10 3.00 20.14
CA THR A 259 -9.11 3.11 19.08
C THR A 259 -8.66 2.43 17.78
N ASP A 260 -7.39 2.57 17.40
CA ASP A 260 -6.81 1.88 16.24
C ASP A 260 -6.89 0.35 16.38
N ALA A 261 -6.63 -0.18 17.58
CA ALA A 261 -6.76 -1.61 17.86
C ALA A 261 -8.23 -2.08 17.80
N GLU A 262 -9.17 -1.28 18.31
CA GLU A 262 -10.61 -1.55 18.18
C GLU A 262 -11.05 -1.58 16.70
N ILE A 263 -10.51 -0.70 15.86
CA ILE A 263 -10.75 -0.71 14.41
C ILE A 263 -10.19 -2.00 13.79
N ASP A 264 -8.98 -2.41 14.14
CA ASP A 264 -8.37 -3.64 13.63
C ASP A 264 -9.24 -4.88 13.97
N ASP A 265 -9.74 -4.97 15.20
CA ASP A 265 -10.68 -6.03 15.63
C ASP A 265 -11.99 -6.03 14.83
N LEU A 266 -12.55 -4.85 14.57
CA LEU A 266 -13.77 -4.72 13.75
C LEU A 266 -13.52 -5.15 12.30
N VAL A 267 -12.35 -4.84 11.74
CA VAL A 267 -11.95 -5.25 10.39
C VAL A 267 -11.81 -6.77 10.30
N TYR A 268 -11.15 -7.41 11.27
CA TYR A 268 -11.07 -8.88 11.31
C TYR A 268 -12.45 -9.52 11.36
N LYS A 269 -13.35 -9.01 12.21
CA LYS A 269 -14.74 -9.48 12.30
C LYS A 269 -15.51 -9.29 10.99
N LEU A 270 -15.37 -8.12 10.36
CA LEU A 270 -16.01 -7.82 9.07
C LEU A 270 -15.62 -8.83 8.00
N TYR A 271 -14.34 -9.21 7.96
CA TYR A 271 -13.82 -10.19 7.02
C TYR A 271 -13.94 -11.65 7.50
N GLY A 272 -14.61 -11.88 8.65
CA GLY A 272 -14.83 -13.21 9.22
C GLY A 272 -13.53 -13.94 9.57
N ILE A 273 -12.46 -13.20 9.87
CA ILE A 273 -11.14 -13.75 10.18
C ILE A 273 -11.16 -14.41 11.56
N THR A 274 -10.66 -15.64 11.65
CA THR A 274 -10.56 -16.37 12.93
C THR A 274 -9.33 -15.93 13.72
N GLU A 275 -9.27 -16.24 15.02
CA GLU A 275 -8.09 -15.94 15.84
C GLU A 275 -6.81 -16.62 15.33
N ASP A 276 -6.92 -17.85 14.82
CA ASP A 276 -5.77 -18.55 14.21
C ASP A 276 -5.30 -17.85 12.93
N GLU A 277 -6.22 -17.45 12.06
CA GLU A 277 -5.91 -16.69 10.85
C GLU A 277 -5.32 -15.31 11.19
N ARG A 278 -5.86 -14.64 12.21
CA ARG A 278 -5.34 -13.36 12.72
C ARG A 278 -3.89 -13.50 13.15
N LYS A 279 -3.56 -14.53 13.94
CA LYS A 279 -2.19 -14.78 14.39
C LYS A 279 -1.24 -14.96 13.20
N ILE A 280 -1.66 -15.72 12.19
CA ILE A 280 -0.87 -15.91 10.97
C ILE A 280 -0.62 -14.58 10.24
N ILE A 281 -1.62 -13.70 10.17
CA ILE A 281 -1.48 -12.35 9.59
C ILE A 281 -0.49 -11.52 10.41
N GLU A 282 -0.65 -11.46 11.73
CA GLU A 282 0.20 -10.65 12.61
C GLU A 282 1.66 -11.13 12.59
N ASP A 283 1.90 -12.45 12.61
CA ASP A 283 3.23 -13.04 12.50
C ASP A 283 3.90 -12.66 11.17
N SER A 284 3.13 -12.63 10.06
CA SER A 284 3.63 -12.26 8.73
C SER A 284 4.05 -10.79 8.60
N LEU A 285 3.53 -9.92 9.46
CA LEU A 285 3.87 -8.50 9.51
C LEU A 285 5.15 -8.23 10.33
N GLY A 286 5.82 -9.29 10.78
CA GLY A 286 7.04 -9.22 11.58
C GLY A 286 6.74 -8.96 13.04
N GLY A 287 5.95 -9.86 13.65
CA GLY A 287 5.51 -9.89 15.06
C GLY A 287 6.09 -8.79 15.94
N LYS A 288 5.22 -7.89 16.42
CA LYS A 288 5.60 -6.87 17.40
C LYS A 288 6.26 -7.47 18.64
#